data_AF-A0A3P3DAB1-F1
#
_entry.id   AF-A0A3P3DAB1-F1
#
_cell.length_a   1.000
_cell.length_b   1.000
_cell.length_c   1.000
_cell.angle_alpha   90.00
_cell.angle_beta   90.00
_cell.angle_gamma   90.00
#
_symmetry.space_group_name_H-M   'P 1'
#
loop_
_entity.id
_entity.type
_entity.pdbx_description
1 polymer ?
#
loop_
_entity_poly.entity_id
_entity_poly.type
_entity_poly.pdbx_seq_one_letter_code
_entity_poly.pdbx_strand_id
1 'polypeptide(L)'
;MSYTVRKSFTHNGNNYEVRSTEIGNFITIKAFKEDGTAADPFEFSVTMDVQKDAKLTNSIINPEEALVATAEEYVLNDRWGEYLKALSDLEKGSH
;
A
#
# COMPACT_ATOMS: atom_id res chain seq x y z
N MET A 1 13.86 -0.90 12.78
CA MET A 1 12.69 -0.29 12.14
C MET A 1 11.46 -0.87 12.81
N SER A 2 10.62 0.00 13.37
CA SER A 2 9.33 -0.41 13.93
C SER A 2 8.26 -0.11 12.89
N TYR A 3 7.32 -1.03 12.70
CA TYR A 3 6.14 -0.82 11.86
C TYR A 3 4.90 -0.81 12.74
N THR A 4 3.84 -0.16 12.26
CA THR A 4 2.51 -0.17 12.87
C THR A 4 1.55 -0.88 11.93
N VAL A 5 0.84 -1.90 12.43
CA VAL A 5 -0.26 -2.52 11.65
C VAL A 5 -1.43 -1.53 11.66
N ARG A 6 -1.83 -1.07 10.47
CA ARG A 6 -2.95 -0.13 10.29
C ARG A 6 -4.24 -0.86 9.96
N LYS A 7 -4.15 -1.96 9.20
CA LYS A 7 -5.30 -2.76 8.79
C LYS A 7 -4.90 -4.20 8.54
N SER A 8 -5.81 -5.12 8.82
CA SER A 8 -5.67 -6.54 8.48
C SER A 8 -6.93 -7.03 7.78
N PHE A 9 -6.79 -7.86 6.75
CA PHE A 9 -7.91 -8.39 5.97
C PHE A 9 -7.56 -9.71 5.28
N THR A 10 -8.57 -10.47 4.90
CA THR A 10 -8.40 -11.75 4.17
C THR A 10 -8.88 -11.58 2.73
N HIS A 11 -8.07 -12.02 1.76
CA HIS A 11 -8.40 -12.00 0.35
C HIS A 11 -7.88 -13.28 -0.34
N ASN A 12 -8.70 -13.90 -1.20
CA ASN A 12 -8.35 -15.15 -1.91
C ASN A 12 -7.77 -16.26 -1.01
N GLY A 13 -8.28 -16.37 0.23
CA GLY A 13 -7.82 -17.36 1.21
C GLY A 13 -6.48 -17.04 1.90
N ASN A 14 -5.87 -15.88 1.62
CA ASN A 14 -4.65 -15.41 2.27
C ASN A 14 -4.95 -14.23 3.20
N ASN A 15 -4.24 -14.14 4.32
CA ASN A 15 -4.31 -13.01 5.23
C ASN A 15 -3.25 -11.96 4.87
N TYR A 16 -3.67 -10.70 4.94
CA TYR A 16 -2.87 -9.54 4.61
C TYR A 16 -2.89 -8.52 5.76
N GLU A 17 -1.78 -7.79 5.89
CA GLU A 17 -1.61 -6.69 6.81
C GLU A 17 -1.09 -5.47 6.05
N VAL A 18 -1.80 -4.34 6.15
CA VAL A 18 -1.28 -3.05 5.75
C VAL A 18 -0.50 -2.47 6.93
N ARG A 19 0.80 -2.30 6.72
CA ARG A 19 1.72 -1.78 7.73
C ARG A 19 2.19 -0.39 7.33
N SER A 20 2.26 0.52 8.29
CA SER A 20 2.95 1.80 8.12
C SER A 20 4.31 1.78 8.80
N THR A 21 5.29 2.43 8.19
CA THR A 21 6.65 2.63 8.74
C THR A 21 6.96 4.12 8.67
N GLU A 22 7.39 4.69 9.78
CA GLU A 22 7.75 6.10 9.84
C GLU A 22 9.26 6.26 9.74
N ILE A 23 9.72 7.07 8.78
CA ILE A 23 11.14 7.36 8.56
C ILE A 23 11.29 8.87 8.40
N GLY A 24 11.79 9.53 9.45
CA GLY A 24 11.93 10.98 9.47
C GLY A 24 10.57 11.67 9.38
N ASN A 25 10.35 12.45 8.31
CA ASN A 25 9.08 13.13 8.04
C ASN A 25 8.18 12.35 7.05
N PHE A 26 8.53 11.11 6.71
CA PHE A 26 7.75 10.29 5.78
C PHE A 26 7.08 9.15 6.52
N ILE A 27 5.84 8.88 6.11
CA ILE A 27 5.09 7.69 6.49
C ILE A 27 4.95 6.86 5.23
N THR A 28 5.57 5.69 5.26
CA THR A 28 5.52 4.68 4.23
C THR A 28 4.43 3.67 4.58
N ILE A 29 3.57 3.30 3.63
CA ILE A 29 2.50 2.31 3.79
C ILE A 29 2.70 1.21 2.76
N LYS A 30 2.63 -0.04 3.23
CA LYS A 30 2.81 -1.22 2.40
C LYS A 30 1.99 -2.40 2.90
N ALA A 31 1.45 -3.20 1.98
CA ALA A 31 0.76 -4.43 2.29
C ALA A 31 1.74 -5.61 2.39
N PHE A 32 1.52 -6.48 3.37
CA PHE A 32 2.31 -7.67 3.65
C PHE A 32 1.39 -8.88 3.77
N LYS A 33 1.88 -10.05 3.37
CA LYS A 33 1.25 -11.33 3.64
C LYS A 33 1.56 -11.79 5.06
N GLU A 34 0.83 -12.79 5.53
CA GLU A 34 1.02 -13.43 6.84
C GLU A 34 2.44 -13.96 7.06
N ASP A 35 3.11 -14.43 6.00
CA ASP A 35 4.51 -14.87 6.04
C ASP A 35 5.54 -13.72 6.16
N GLY A 36 5.06 -12.47 6.23
CA GLY A 36 5.87 -11.26 6.32
C GLY A 36 6.45 -10.79 4.99
N THR A 37 6.17 -11.48 3.88
CA THR A 37 6.56 -11.01 2.55
C THR A 37 5.70 -9.83 2.13
N ALA A 38 6.29 -8.90 1.39
CA ALA A 38 5.52 -7.81 0.79
C ALA A 38 4.50 -8.39 -0.20
N ALA A 39 3.23 -8.02 -0.02
CA ALA A 39 2.16 -8.39 -0.94
C ALA A 39 2.30 -7.65 -2.28
N ASP A 40 2.81 -6.41 -2.23
CA ASP A 40 3.04 -5.53 -3.38
C ASP A 40 4.50 -5.05 -3.47
N PRO A 41 5.02 -4.77 -4.68
CA PRO A 41 6.28 -4.05 -4.85
C PRO A 41 6.14 -2.54 -4.64
N PHE A 42 4.92 -2.00 -4.65
CA PHE A 42 4.67 -0.58 -4.50
C PHE A 42 4.76 -0.13 -3.05
N GLU A 43 5.45 0.99 -2.85
CA GLU A 43 5.58 1.67 -1.58
C GLU A 43 4.84 3.01 -1.71
N PHE A 44 3.82 3.21 -0.87
CA PHE A 44 3.10 4.48 -0.84
C PHE A 44 3.66 5.34 0.28
N SER A 45 4.06 6.57 -0.02
CA SER A 45 4.67 7.45 0.97
C SER A 45 3.97 8.80 1.02
N VAL A 46 3.72 9.28 2.22
CA VAL A 46 3.20 10.63 2.48
C VAL A 46 4.12 11.38 3.43
N THR A 47 4.34 12.66 3.17
CA THR A 47 5.08 13.54 4.08
C THR A 47 4.16 14.00 5.21
N MET A 48 4.62 13.94 6.46
CA MET A 48 3.86 14.36 7.66
C MET A 48 3.39 15.81 7.61
N ASP A 49 4.10 16.69 6.88
CA ASP A 49 3.69 18.08 6.70
C ASP A 49 2.36 18.18 5.93
N VAL A 50 2.15 17.31 4.93
CA VAL A 50 0.86 17.20 4.21
C VAL A 50 -0.26 16.74 5.15
N GLN A 51 0.03 15.87 6.13
CA GLN A 51 -0.95 15.48 7.15
C GLN A 51 -1.32 16.65 8.07
N LYS A 52 -0.36 17.51 8.43
CA LYS A 52 -0.62 18.68 9.27
C LYS A 52 -1.48 19.71 8.53
N ASP A 53 -1.21 19.96 7.26
CA ASP A 53 -1.99 20.88 6.42
C ASP A 53 -3.43 20.38 6.20
N ALA A 54 -3.62 19.07 6.00
CA ALA A 54 -4.95 18.47 5.93
C ALA A 54 -5.74 18.61 7.24
N LYS A 55 -5.08 18.45 8.40
CA LYS A 55 -5.70 18.70 9.71
C LYS A 55 -6.09 20.17 9.92
N LEU A 56 -5.32 21.11 9.37
CA LEU A 56 -5.58 22.55 9.46
C LEU A 56 -6.76 23.01 8.60
N THR A 57 -7.05 22.32 7.49
CA THR A 57 -8.09 22.73 6.52
C THR A 57 -9.49 22.18 6.80
N ASN A 58 -9.69 21.47 7.91
CA ASN A 58 -10.98 20.90 8.36
C ASN A 58 -11.69 19.97 7.35
N SER A 59 -11.06 19.70 6.20
CA SER A 59 -11.37 18.57 5.32
C SER A 59 -10.59 17.39 5.85
N ILE A 60 -11.28 16.44 6.47
CA ILE A 60 -10.68 15.21 7.00
C ILE A 60 -10.30 14.32 5.81
N ILE A 61 -9.33 14.75 4.99
CA ILE A 61 -8.59 13.86 4.13
C ILE A 61 -7.40 13.46 5.00
N ASN A 62 -7.53 12.37 5.75
CA ASN A 62 -6.36 11.77 6.37
C ASN A 62 -5.60 11.05 5.25
N PRO A 63 -4.52 11.63 4.69
CA PRO A 63 -3.88 11.06 3.51
C PRO A 63 -3.26 9.70 3.84
N GLU A 64 -2.98 9.41 5.10
CA GLU A 64 -2.57 8.07 5.53
C GLU A 64 -3.68 7.04 5.36
N GLU A 65 -4.91 7.37 5.78
CA GLU A 65 -6.06 6.47 5.59
C GLU A 65 -6.39 6.28 4.11
N ALA A 66 -6.25 7.34 3.30
CA ALA A 66 -6.41 7.22 1.85
C ALA A 66 -5.37 6.27 1.23
N LEU A 67 -4.12 6.33 1.70
CA LEU A 67 -3.07 5.41 1.28
C LEU A 67 -3.31 3.98 1.77
N VAL A 68 -3.82 3.79 3.00
CA VAL A 68 -4.23 2.47 3.50
C VAL A 68 -5.35 1.87 2.63
N ALA A 69 -6.36 2.67 2.31
CA ALA A 69 -7.46 2.25 1.44
C ALA A 69 -6.97 1.93 0.01
N THR A 70 -6.02 2.71 -0.51
CA THR A 70 -5.40 2.44 -1.82
C THR A 70 -4.63 1.12 -1.82
N ALA A 71 -3.83 0.87 -0.78
CA ALA A 71 -3.09 -0.38 -0.64
C ALA A 71 -4.02 -1.60 -0.55
N GLU A 72 -5.14 -1.48 0.17
CA GLU A 72 -6.16 -2.51 0.20
C GLU A 72 -6.83 -2.73 -1.15
N GLU A 73 -7.24 -1.66 -1.86
CA GLU A 73 -7.86 -1.75 -3.17
C GLU A 73 -6.95 -2.47 -4.17
N TYR A 74 -5.63 -2.22 -4.12
CA TYR A 74 -4.66 -2.87 -4.99
C TYR A 74 -4.60 -4.38 -4.78
N VAL A 75 -4.58 -4.81 -3.51
CA VAL A 75 -4.62 -6.24 -3.17
C VAL A 75 -5.95 -6.87 -3.58
N LEU A 76 -7.08 -6.20 -3.30
CA LEU A 76 -8.42 -6.74 -3.57
C LEU A 76 -8.74 -6.87 -5.07
N ASN A 77 -8.21 -5.99 -5.90
CA ASN A 77 -8.48 -6.00 -7.34
C ASN A 77 -7.47 -6.83 -8.14
N ASP A 78 -6.52 -7.52 -7.48
CA ASP A 78 -5.44 -8.26 -8.13
C ASP A 78 -4.75 -7.45 -9.26
N ARG A 79 -4.69 -6.13 -9.10
CA ARG A 79 -4.09 -5.21 -10.10
C ARG A 79 -2.65 -5.59 -10.41
N TRP A 80 -2.00 -6.30 -9.47
CA TRP A 80 -0.68 -6.85 -9.65
C TRP A 80 -0.65 -8.11 -10.53
N GLY A 81 -1.61 -9.04 -10.38
CA GLY A 81 -1.78 -10.15 -11.32
C GLY A 81 -1.93 -9.65 -12.75
N GLU A 82 -2.68 -8.56 -12.95
CA GLU A 82 -2.84 -7.91 -14.26
C GLU A 82 -1.58 -7.20 -14.75
N TYR A 83 -0.87 -6.46 -13.90
CA TYR A 83 0.38 -5.79 -14.28
C TYR A 83 1.52 -6.77 -14.57
N LEU A 84 1.69 -7.83 -13.76
CA LEU A 84 2.67 -8.89 -14.03
C LEU A 84 2.34 -9.64 -15.31
N LYS A 85 1.06 -9.90 -15.56
CA LYS A 85 0.62 -10.50 -16.82
C LYS A 85 0.93 -9.57 -17.99
N ALA A 86 0.64 -8.28 -17.88
CA ALA A 86 0.97 -7.28 -18.90
C ALA A 86 2.47 -7.17 -19.16
N LEU A 87 3.32 -7.20 -18.11
CA LEU A 87 4.78 -7.26 -18.26
C LEU A 87 5.25 -8.56 -18.91
N SER A 88 4.73 -9.71 -18.47
CA SER A 88 5.07 -11.01 -19.06
C SER A 88 4.65 -11.10 -20.52
N ASP A 89 3.49 -10.54 -20.88
CA ASP A 89 2.99 -10.46 -22.25
C ASP A 89 3.84 -9.50 -23.10
N LEU A 90 4.34 -8.40 -22.51
CA LEU A 90 5.31 -7.51 -23.17
C LEU A 90 6.64 -8.22 -23.47
N GLU A 91 7.15 -9.00 -22.51
CA GLU A 91 8.39 -9.77 -22.64
C GLU A 91 8.25 -10.92 -23.65
N LYS A 92 7.08 -11.57 -23.71
CA LYS A 92 6.77 -12.64 -24.68
C LYS A 92 6.47 -12.13 -26.08
N GLY A 93 6.00 -10.89 -26.22
CA GLY A 93 5.73 -10.24 -27.50
C GLY A 93 6.97 -9.72 -28.24
N SER A 94 8.17 -9.83 -27.65
CA SER A 94 9.44 -9.40 -28.24
C SER A 94 10.23 -10.54 -28.95
N HIS A 95 9.55 -11.55 -29.49
CA HIS A 95 10.16 -12.60 -30.32
C HIS A 95 9.49 -12.71 -31.70
#